data_AF-A0A7L2TFF8-F1
#
_entry.id   AF-A0A7L2TFF8-F1
#
_cell.length_a   1.000
_cell.length_b   1.000
_cell.length_c   1.000
_cell.angle_alpha   90.00
_cell.angle_beta   90.00
_cell.angle_gamma   90.00
#
_symmetry.space_group_name_H-M   'P 1'
#
loop_
_entity.id
_entity.type
_entity.pdbx_description
1 polymer ?
#
loop_
_entity_poly.entity_id
_entity_poly.type
_entity_poly.pdbx_seq_one_letter_code
_entity_poly.pdbx_strand_id
1 'polypeptide(L)'
;QGEVRLKCLTALQGLYYNKELNSKLELFTSRFKDRIVSMTLDKEYDVAVQAIKLLTLVLQSSEEVLTAEDCENVYHLVYSAHRPVAVAAGEFLYKKLFSRRDAEDDGILKRRGRQSPNANLVKTLVFFFLESELHEHAAYLVDSMWDCATDLLKDWECMNSLLLEEPLNGEE
;
A
#
# COMPACT_ATOMS: atom_id res chain seq x y z
N GLN A 1 25.40 1.04 13.47
CA GLN A 1 24.90 2.42 13.68
C GLN A 1 23.77 2.66 12.70
N GLY A 2 22.55 2.96 13.14
CA GLY A 2 21.44 3.21 12.21
C GLY A 2 21.52 4.52 11.48
N GLU A 3 22.25 5.53 11.97
CA GLU A 3 22.54 6.76 11.22
C GLU A 3 23.16 6.47 9.84
N VAL A 4 24.11 5.53 9.78
CA VAL A 4 24.72 5.11 8.50
C VAL A 4 23.68 4.47 7.58
N ARG A 5 22.81 3.57 8.12
CA ARG A 5 21.75 2.92 7.35
C ARG A 5 20.74 3.93 6.83
N LEU A 6 20.36 4.89 7.67
CA LEU A 6 19.46 5.98 7.33
C LEU A 6 20.01 6.80 6.16
N LYS A 7 21.28 7.23 6.23
CA LYS A 7 21.93 7.97 5.15
C LYS A 7 22.00 7.17 3.85
N CYS A 8 22.28 5.86 3.92
CA CYS A 8 22.25 4.98 2.75
C CYS A 8 20.87 4.93 2.10
N LEU A 9 19.80 4.73 2.88
CA LEU A 9 18.43 4.68 2.38
C LEU A 9 18.01 6.02 1.76
N THR A 10 18.28 7.13 2.43
CA THR A 10 17.97 8.47 1.90
C THR A 10 18.72 8.77 0.61
N ALA A 11 20.00 8.37 0.51
CA ALA A 11 20.77 8.52 -0.72
C ALA A 11 20.16 7.70 -1.87
N LEU A 12 19.76 6.44 -1.61
CA LEU A 12 19.09 5.60 -2.59
C LEU A 12 17.77 6.20 -3.07
N GLN A 13 16.93 6.72 -2.16
CA GLN A 13 15.69 7.41 -2.54
C GLN A 13 15.94 8.56 -3.53
N GLY A 14 17.00 9.34 -3.31
CA GLY A 14 17.42 10.40 -4.23
C GLY A 14 17.73 9.89 -5.65
N LEU A 15 18.26 8.68 -5.77
CA LEU A 15 18.51 8.03 -7.06
C LEU A 15 17.21 7.57 -7.74
N TYR A 16 16.21 7.08 -6.99
CA TYR A 16 14.91 6.69 -7.57
C TYR A 16 14.08 7.89 -8.03
N TYR A 17 14.16 9.02 -7.34
CA TYR A 17 13.50 10.26 -7.79
C TYR A 17 14.07 10.78 -9.11
N ASN A 18 15.32 10.45 -9.43
CA ASN A 18 15.93 10.79 -10.71
C ASN A 18 15.62 9.74 -11.77
N LYS A 19 14.67 10.05 -12.67
CA LYS A 19 14.22 9.14 -13.74
C LYS A 19 15.35 8.61 -14.64
N GLU A 20 16.41 9.39 -14.86
CA GLU A 20 17.53 8.97 -15.70
C GLU A 20 18.41 7.90 -15.04
N LEU A 21 18.53 7.96 -13.71
CA LEU A 21 19.32 7.00 -12.93
C LEU A 21 18.51 5.76 -12.58
N ASN A 22 17.19 5.92 -12.43
CA ASN A 22 16.26 4.86 -12.04
C ASN A 22 16.36 3.63 -12.96
N SER A 23 16.40 3.82 -14.28
CA SER A 23 16.55 2.72 -15.27
C SER A 23 17.84 1.90 -15.11
N LYS A 24 18.87 2.44 -14.43
CA LYS A 24 20.14 1.75 -14.17
C LYS A 24 20.18 1.05 -12.81
N LEU A 25 19.16 1.25 -11.97
CA LEU A 25 19.12 0.71 -10.62
C LEU A 25 18.53 -0.69 -10.53
N GLU A 26 17.96 -1.24 -11.59
CA GLU A 26 17.27 -2.53 -11.56
C GLU A 26 18.14 -3.66 -10.99
N LEU A 27 19.38 -3.82 -11.50
CA LEU A 27 20.31 -4.84 -11.03
C LEU A 27 20.72 -4.64 -9.56
N PHE A 28 20.93 -3.39 -9.15
CA PHE A 28 21.22 -3.06 -7.75
C PHE A 28 20.04 -3.43 -6.86
N THR A 29 18.83 -3.06 -7.27
CA THR A 29 17.60 -3.31 -6.51
C THR A 29 17.37 -4.80 -6.35
N SER A 30 17.43 -5.56 -7.45
CA SER A 30 17.28 -7.02 -7.42
C SER A 30 18.28 -7.68 -6.48
N ARG A 31 19.55 -7.23 -6.50
CA ARG A 31 20.60 -7.79 -5.65
C ARG A 31 20.43 -7.47 -4.15
N PHE A 32 19.92 -6.29 -3.82
CA PHE A 32 19.84 -5.81 -2.43
C PHE A 32 18.43 -5.78 -1.85
N LYS A 33 17.41 -6.20 -2.62
CA LYS A 33 15.99 -6.22 -2.25
C LYS A 33 15.76 -6.83 -0.88
N ASP A 34 16.21 -8.06 -0.66
CA ASP A 34 15.96 -8.79 0.59
C ASP A 34 16.50 -8.01 1.80
N ARG A 35 17.65 -7.33 1.63
CA ARG A 35 18.22 -6.50 2.68
C ARG A 35 17.37 -5.25 2.92
N ILE A 36 16.85 -4.61 1.88
CA ILE A 36 15.96 -3.44 2.01
C ILE A 36 14.65 -3.84 2.69
N VAL A 37 14.03 -4.96 2.28
CA VAL A 37 12.82 -5.51 2.90
C VAL A 37 13.07 -5.83 4.38
N SER A 38 14.19 -6.46 4.74
CA SER A 38 14.51 -6.72 6.15
C SER A 38 14.67 -5.45 7.00
N MET A 39 14.97 -4.30 6.39
CA MET A 39 15.10 -3.03 7.10
C MET A 39 13.75 -2.37 7.39
N THR A 40 12.62 -2.87 6.88
CA THR A 40 11.29 -2.38 7.31
C THR A 40 10.98 -2.75 8.76
N LEU A 41 11.69 -3.74 9.30
CA LEU A 41 11.69 -4.15 10.71
C LEU A 41 13.00 -3.76 11.42
N ASP A 42 13.66 -2.69 10.97
CA ASP A 42 14.87 -2.21 11.62
C ASP A 42 14.60 -1.80 13.08
N LYS A 43 15.60 -2.02 13.95
CA LYS A 43 15.52 -1.65 15.37
C LYS A 43 15.32 -0.15 15.58
N GLU A 44 15.79 0.67 14.65
CA GLU A 44 15.61 2.12 14.67
C GLU A 44 14.46 2.50 13.73
N TYR A 45 13.35 3.02 14.29
CA TYR A 45 12.14 3.30 13.52
C TYR A 45 12.35 4.28 12.36
N ASP A 46 13.24 5.26 12.50
CA ASP A 46 13.55 6.19 11.42
C ASP A 46 14.11 5.46 10.18
N VAL A 47 14.93 4.43 10.40
CA VAL A 47 15.47 3.58 9.33
C VAL A 47 14.34 2.76 8.69
N ALA A 48 13.46 2.18 9.50
CA ALA A 48 12.31 1.41 9.04
C ALA A 48 11.38 2.25 8.13
N VAL A 49 11.06 3.47 8.55
CA VAL A 49 10.27 4.41 7.75
C VAL A 49 10.93 4.68 6.39
N GLN A 50 12.24 4.95 6.35
CA GLN A 50 12.93 5.20 5.09
C GLN A 50 13.04 3.95 4.21
N ALA A 51 13.11 2.76 4.80
CA ALA A 51 13.11 1.51 4.05
C ALA A 51 11.77 1.30 3.35
N ILE A 52 10.64 1.51 4.05
CA ILE A 52 9.30 1.40 3.45
C ILE A 52 9.12 2.43 2.35
N LYS A 53 9.49 3.70 2.59
CA LYS A 53 9.43 4.75 1.57
C LYS A 53 10.27 4.42 0.33
N LEU A 54 11.45 3.83 0.52
CA LEU A 54 12.27 3.37 -0.59
C LEU A 54 11.59 2.24 -1.38
N LEU A 55 10.98 1.26 -0.69
CA LEU A 55 10.20 0.19 -1.34
C LEU A 55 9.00 0.74 -2.11
N THR A 56 8.35 1.80 -1.65
CA THR A 56 7.28 2.49 -2.40
C THR A 56 7.81 3.08 -3.70
N LEU A 57 9.02 3.66 -3.71
CA LEU A 57 9.66 4.15 -4.93
C LEU A 57 10.07 3.00 -5.86
N VAL A 58 10.59 1.90 -5.31
CA VAL A 58 10.91 0.68 -6.07
C VAL A 58 9.66 0.15 -6.76
N LEU A 59 8.55 0.04 -6.04
CA LEU A 59 7.28 -0.43 -6.57
C LEU A 59 6.81 0.42 -7.77
N GLN A 60 6.95 1.75 -7.67
CA GLN A 60 6.57 2.67 -8.75
C GLN A 60 7.50 2.57 -9.96
N SER A 61 8.76 2.16 -9.76
CA SER A 61 9.74 2.03 -10.83
C SER A 61 9.61 0.71 -11.60
N SER A 62 9.42 -0.39 -10.90
CA SER A 62 9.24 -1.72 -11.47
C SER A 62 8.51 -2.60 -10.46
N GLU A 63 7.27 -2.95 -10.79
CA GLU A 63 6.45 -3.80 -9.93
C GLU A 63 6.95 -5.24 -9.86
N GLU A 64 7.74 -5.68 -10.84
CA GLU A 64 8.23 -7.06 -10.95
C GLU A 64 9.37 -7.38 -9.98
N VAL A 65 10.00 -6.35 -9.40
CA VAL A 65 11.13 -6.53 -8.48
C VAL A 65 10.69 -7.06 -7.13
N LEU A 66 9.51 -6.65 -6.64
CA LEU A 66 8.98 -7.07 -5.33
C LEU A 66 8.08 -8.29 -5.49
N THR A 67 8.37 -9.35 -4.74
CA THR A 67 7.50 -10.53 -4.71
C THR A 67 6.23 -10.27 -3.89
N ALA A 68 5.26 -11.17 -3.99
CA ALA A 68 4.06 -11.11 -3.15
C ALA A 68 4.42 -11.17 -1.65
N GLU A 69 5.36 -12.04 -1.27
CA GLU A 69 5.83 -12.16 0.12
C GLU A 69 6.52 -10.88 0.62
N ASP A 70 7.31 -10.21 -0.22
CA ASP A 70 7.90 -8.91 0.14
C ASP A 70 6.82 -7.87 0.44
N CYS A 71 5.77 -7.83 -0.38
CA CYS A 71 4.66 -6.89 -0.22
C CYS A 71 3.86 -7.20 1.05
N GLU A 72 3.55 -8.47 1.30
CA GLU A 72 2.80 -8.91 2.49
C GLU A 72 3.51 -8.51 3.78
N ASN A 73 4.83 -8.69 3.83
CA ASN A 73 5.64 -8.26 4.97
C ASN A 73 5.55 -6.75 5.23
N VAL A 74 5.38 -5.93 4.20
CA VAL A 74 5.17 -4.47 4.35
C VAL A 74 3.73 -4.17 4.74
N TYR A 75 2.75 -4.90 4.22
CA TYR A 75 1.33 -4.70 4.53
C TYR A 75 1.04 -4.89 6.02
N HIS A 76 1.63 -5.90 6.66
CA HIS A 76 1.48 -6.11 8.10
C HIS A 76 1.88 -4.88 8.94
N LEU A 77 2.74 -4.01 8.41
CA LEU A 77 3.23 -2.83 9.13
C LEU A 77 2.19 -1.71 9.25
N VAL A 78 1.07 -1.75 8.52
CA VAL A 78 -0.07 -0.82 8.73
C VAL A 78 -0.68 -0.93 10.12
N TYR A 79 -0.36 -2.01 10.84
CA TYR A 79 -0.76 -2.25 12.21
C TYR A 79 0.34 -1.91 13.24
N SER A 80 1.44 -1.32 12.81
CA SER A 80 2.56 -0.97 13.71
C SER A 80 2.13 0.02 14.79
N ALA A 81 2.57 -0.22 16.03
CA ALA A 81 2.39 0.71 17.14
C ALA A 81 3.10 2.06 16.92
N HIS A 82 4.08 2.12 16.01
CA HIS A 82 4.78 3.36 15.66
C HIS A 82 4.12 4.00 14.42
N ARG A 83 3.27 5.00 14.64
CA ARG A 83 2.46 5.64 13.58
C ARG A 83 3.25 6.03 12.32
N PRO A 84 4.46 6.63 12.38
CA PRO A 84 5.22 6.93 11.17
C PRO A 84 5.56 5.71 10.29
N VAL A 85 5.77 4.54 10.89
CA VAL A 85 5.96 3.27 10.16
C VAL A 85 4.64 2.85 9.53
N ALA A 86 3.56 2.90 10.32
CA ALA A 86 2.24 2.47 9.90
C ALA A 86 1.69 3.30 8.72
N VAL A 87 1.85 4.63 8.76
CA VAL A 87 1.48 5.53 7.67
C VAL A 87 2.34 5.33 6.42
N ALA A 88 3.66 5.11 6.57
CA ALA A 88 4.51 4.80 5.44
C ALA A 88 4.11 3.48 4.75
N ALA A 89 3.73 2.47 5.53
CA ALA A 89 3.20 1.21 5.02
C ALA A 89 1.82 1.38 4.39
N GLY A 90 0.98 2.25 4.95
CA GLY A 90 -0.32 2.63 4.37
C GLY A 90 -0.16 3.27 3.00
N GLU A 91 0.82 4.16 2.82
CA GLU A 91 1.14 4.72 1.51
C GLU A 91 1.59 3.64 0.51
N PHE A 92 2.44 2.70 0.94
CA PHE A 92 2.87 1.56 0.11
C PHE A 92 1.66 0.71 -0.32
N LEU A 93 0.80 0.34 0.63
CA LEU A 93 -0.43 -0.42 0.40
C LEU A 93 -1.36 0.30 -0.59
N TYR A 94 -1.59 1.60 -0.38
CA TYR A 94 -2.41 2.43 -1.24
C TYR A 94 -1.88 2.45 -2.68
N LYS A 95 -0.56 2.60 -2.86
CA LYS A 95 0.06 2.56 -4.19
C LYS A 95 -0.08 1.19 -4.85
N LYS A 96 0.06 0.11 -4.10
CA LYS A 96 0.02 -1.25 -4.65
C LYS A 96 -1.37 -1.73 -5.03
N LEU A 97 -2.36 -1.53 -4.15
CA LEU A 97 -3.69 -2.11 -4.30
C LEU A 97 -4.75 -1.12 -4.81
N PHE A 98 -4.57 0.18 -4.57
CA PHE A 98 -5.63 1.18 -4.81
C PHE A 98 -5.31 2.15 -5.95
N SER A 99 -4.05 2.23 -6.39
CA SER A 99 -3.65 3.10 -7.51
C SER A 99 -3.76 2.42 -8.88
N ARG A 100 -3.99 1.11 -8.93
CA ARG A 100 -4.37 0.39 -10.15
C ARG A 100 -5.85 0.67 -10.44
N ARG A 101 -6.11 1.79 -11.11
CA ARG A 101 -7.40 1.97 -11.81
C ARG A 101 -7.37 1.04 -13.01
N ASP A 102 -7.95 -0.15 -12.88
CA ASP A 102 -8.17 -0.99 -14.04
C ASP A 102 -9.13 -0.26 -14.98
N ALA A 103 -8.59 0.22 -16.10
CA ALA A 103 -9.38 0.82 -17.18
C ALA A 103 -10.42 -0.18 -17.75
N GLU A 104 -10.28 -1.48 -17.42
CA GLU A 104 -11.20 -2.55 -17.80
C GLU A 104 -12.47 -2.59 -16.93
N ASP A 105 -12.40 -2.17 -15.67
CA ASP A 105 -13.53 -2.21 -14.72
C ASP A 105 -14.57 -1.09 -15.01
N ASP A 106 -14.11 0.00 -15.62
CA ASP A 106 -14.95 1.09 -16.14
C ASP A 106 -15.96 0.62 -17.20
N GLY A 107 -15.66 -0.48 -17.91
CA GLY A 107 -16.54 -1.08 -18.92
C GLY A 107 -17.71 -1.85 -18.33
N ILE A 108 -17.56 -2.41 -17.12
CA ILE A 108 -18.58 -3.20 -16.42
C ILE A 108 -19.43 -2.28 -15.53
N LEU A 109 -18.81 -1.30 -14.86
CA LEU A 109 -19.49 -0.31 -14.01
C LEU A 109 -20.53 0.52 -14.80
N LYS A 110 -20.26 0.81 -16.08
CA LYS A 110 -21.23 1.48 -16.97
C LYS A 110 -22.50 0.68 -17.26
N ARG A 111 -22.51 -0.66 -17.06
CA ARG A 111 -23.72 -1.49 -17.24
C ARG A 111 -24.58 -1.60 -15.98
N ARG A 112 -24.03 -1.34 -14.80
CA ARG A 112 -24.74 -1.46 -13.50
C ARG A 112 -25.26 -0.14 -12.92
N GLY A 113 -25.09 0.98 -13.63
CA GLY A 113 -25.78 2.25 -13.42
C GLY A 113 -26.23 2.54 -11.98
N ARG A 114 -25.30 2.63 -11.02
CA ARG A 114 -25.53 3.15 -9.65
C ARG A 114 -24.34 3.06 -8.68
N GLN A 115 -23.32 2.24 -8.93
CA GLN A 115 -22.23 2.07 -7.97
C GLN A 115 -21.18 3.18 -8.09
N SER A 116 -20.83 3.78 -6.94
CA SER A 116 -19.75 4.76 -6.81
C SER A 116 -18.45 4.21 -7.39
N PRO A 117 -17.60 5.04 -8.02
CA PRO A 117 -16.27 4.61 -8.48
C PRO A 117 -15.38 4.07 -7.35
N ASN A 118 -15.71 4.39 -6.09
CA ASN A 118 -15.00 3.91 -4.92
C ASN A 118 -15.52 2.57 -4.39
N ALA A 119 -16.64 2.04 -4.90
CA ALA A 119 -17.28 0.84 -4.35
C ALA A 119 -16.33 -0.38 -4.33
N ASN A 120 -15.60 -0.59 -5.44
CA ASN A 120 -14.64 -1.69 -5.51
C ASN A 120 -13.43 -1.45 -4.60
N LEU A 121 -12.96 -0.21 -4.46
CA LEU A 121 -11.88 0.14 -3.54
C LEU A 121 -12.28 -0.09 -2.07
N VAL A 122 -13.51 0.26 -1.70
CA VAL A 122 -14.05 -0.04 -0.36
C VAL A 122 -14.07 -1.55 -0.14
N LYS A 123 -14.56 -2.34 -1.09
CA LYS A 123 -14.54 -3.81 -1.00
C LYS A 123 -13.11 -4.34 -0.86
N THR A 124 -12.16 -3.85 -1.66
CA THR A 124 -10.74 -4.23 -1.56
C THR A 124 -10.17 -3.94 -0.16
N LEU A 125 -10.52 -2.80 0.44
CA LEU A 125 -10.09 -2.46 1.81
C LEU A 125 -10.68 -3.42 2.84
N VAL A 126 -11.96 -3.79 2.70
CA VAL A 126 -12.62 -4.78 3.57
C VAL A 126 -11.99 -6.16 3.43
N PHE A 127 -11.75 -6.63 2.21
CA PHE A 127 -11.05 -7.90 1.96
C PHE A 127 -9.65 -7.88 2.55
N PHE A 128 -8.88 -6.81 2.35
CA PHE A 128 -7.56 -6.67 2.96
C PHE A 128 -7.62 -6.79 4.49
N PHE A 129 -8.60 -6.11 5.13
CA PHE A 129 -8.77 -6.19 6.57
C PHE A 129 -9.06 -7.62 7.04
N LEU A 130 -9.99 -8.32 6.37
CA LEU A 130 -10.38 -9.69 6.73
C LEU A 130 -9.26 -10.70 6.52
N GLU A 131 -8.58 -10.65 5.37
CA GLU A 131 -7.49 -11.58 5.02
C GLU A 131 -6.24 -11.38 5.89
N SER A 132 -6.03 -10.17 6.42
CA SER A 132 -4.84 -9.89 7.22
C SER A 132 -4.79 -10.66 8.54
N GLU A 133 -5.95 -11.02 9.13
CA GLU A 133 -6.08 -11.77 10.40
C GLU A 133 -5.23 -11.27 11.60
N LEU A 134 -4.69 -10.04 11.55
CA LEU A 134 -3.80 -9.49 12.59
C LEU A 134 -4.54 -8.73 13.70
N HIS A 135 -5.71 -8.16 13.38
CA HIS A 135 -6.48 -7.34 14.30
C HIS A 135 -7.98 -7.59 14.18
N GLU A 136 -8.68 -7.61 15.31
CA GLU A 136 -10.14 -7.78 15.37
C GLU A 136 -10.90 -6.47 15.05
N HIS A 137 -10.21 -5.34 14.96
CA HIS A 137 -10.82 -4.03 14.68
C HIS A 137 -9.99 -3.21 13.68
N ALA A 138 -10.68 -2.40 12.86
CA ALA A 138 -10.05 -1.65 11.77
C ALA A 138 -9.38 -0.33 12.18
N ALA A 139 -9.43 0.08 13.45
CA ALA A 139 -8.98 1.42 13.89
C ALA A 139 -7.54 1.78 13.44
N TYR A 140 -6.58 0.85 13.60
CA TYR A 140 -5.19 1.08 13.18
C TYR A 140 -5.03 1.13 11.66
N LEU A 141 -5.70 0.24 10.93
CA LEU A 141 -5.69 0.26 9.47
C LEU A 141 -6.23 1.58 8.93
N VAL A 142 -7.35 2.07 9.48
CA VAL A 142 -7.95 3.33 9.08
C VAL A 142 -7.03 4.52 9.40
N ASP A 143 -6.39 4.58 10.58
CA ASP A 143 -5.44 5.65 10.91
C ASP A 143 -4.23 5.65 9.96
N SER A 144 -3.66 4.47 9.68
CA SER A 144 -2.50 4.31 8.79
C SER A 144 -2.79 4.76 7.36
N MET A 145 -4.02 4.58 6.90
CA MET A 145 -4.46 4.97 5.56
C MET A 145 -5.05 6.39 5.51
N TRP A 146 -5.25 7.04 6.67
CA TRP A 146 -5.98 8.31 6.76
C TRP A 146 -5.34 9.39 5.90
N ASP A 147 -4.02 9.49 5.92
CA ASP A 147 -3.29 10.55 5.22
C ASP A 147 -3.29 10.36 3.68
N CYS A 148 -3.30 9.13 3.17
CA CYS A 148 -3.21 8.84 1.73
C CYS A 148 -4.54 8.50 1.05
N ALA A 149 -5.54 8.03 1.80
CA ALA A 149 -6.82 7.55 1.29
C ALA A 149 -8.04 8.25 1.91
N THR A 150 -7.86 9.47 2.43
CA THR A 150 -8.94 10.26 3.07
C THR A 150 -10.23 10.29 2.24
N ASP A 151 -10.15 10.50 0.92
CA ASP A 151 -11.35 10.62 0.07
C ASP A 151 -12.14 9.31 0.01
N LEU A 152 -11.46 8.16 -0.01
CA LEU A 152 -12.08 6.84 0.04
C LEU A 152 -12.68 6.57 1.43
N LEU A 153 -11.93 6.85 2.49
CA LEU A 153 -12.33 6.57 3.87
C LEU A 153 -13.48 7.46 4.37
N LYS A 154 -13.72 8.58 3.69
CA LYS A 154 -14.84 9.50 3.97
C LYS A 154 -16.01 9.35 3.00
N ASP A 155 -15.96 8.42 2.04
CA ASP A 155 -17.09 8.12 1.15
C ASP A 155 -18.16 7.29 1.89
N TRP A 156 -18.76 7.89 2.92
CA TRP A 156 -19.79 7.27 3.76
C TRP A 156 -21.06 6.97 2.98
N GLU A 157 -21.38 7.76 1.95
CA GLU A 157 -22.52 7.51 1.09
C GLU A 157 -22.33 6.22 0.28
N CYS A 158 -21.13 5.99 -0.28
CA CYS A 158 -20.80 4.73 -0.93
C CYS A 158 -20.85 3.56 0.06
N MET A 159 -20.23 3.68 1.23
CA MET A 159 -20.23 2.62 2.24
C MET A 159 -21.65 2.27 2.71
N ASN A 160 -22.48 3.28 2.95
CA ASN A 160 -23.88 3.07 3.33
C ASN A 160 -24.69 2.41 2.20
N SER A 161 -24.47 2.82 0.96
CA SER A 161 -25.12 2.20 -0.21
C SER A 161 -24.75 0.72 -0.33
N LEU A 162 -23.47 0.37 -0.18
CA LEU A 162 -22.99 -1.02 -0.22
C LEU A 162 -23.61 -1.93 0.84
N LEU A 163 -23.96 -1.38 2.02
CA LEU A 163 -24.59 -2.15 3.11
C LEU A 163 -26.11 -2.33 2.92
N LEU A 164 -26.74 -1.46 2.12
CA LEU A 164 -28.20 -1.43 1.92
C LEU A 164 -28.64 -2.02 0.58
N GLU A 165 -27.75 -2.10 -0.41
CA GLU A 165 -28.04 -2.79 -1.68
C GLU A 165 -28.28 -4.29 -1.42
N GLU A 166 -29.47 -4.80 -1.78
CA GLU A 166 -29.74 -6.24 -1.74
C GLU A 166 -28.73 -6.98 -2.65
N PRO A 167 -28.20 -8.14 -2.21
CA PRO A 167 -27.34 -8.95 -3.06
C PRO A 167 -28.10 -9.22 -4.37
N LEU A 168 -27.51 -8.82 -5.50
CA LEU A 168 -28.07 -9.14 -6.80
C LEU A 168 -28.16 -10.67 -6.90
N ASN A 169 -29.39 -11.21 -6.95
CA ASN A 169 -29.71 -12.64 -7.04
C ASN A 169 -28.61 -13.43 -7.77
N GLY A 170 -27.82 -14.22 -7.04
CA GLY A 170 -26.81 -15.12 -7.61
C GLY A 170 -25.45 -15.22 -6.89
N GLU A 171 -25.21 -14.47 -5.83
CA GLU A 171 -24.02 -14.62 -4.97
C GLU A 171 -24.45 -15.17 -3.59
N GLU A 172 -24.86 -16.45 -3.57
CA GLU A 172 -24.84 -17.31 -2.37
C GLU A 172 -23.69 -18.33 -2.50
#